data_AF-A0A0F9KFR1-F1
#
_entry.id   AF-A0A0F9KFR1-F1
#
_cell.length_a   1.000
_cell.length_b   1.000
_cell.length_c   1.000
_cell.angle_alpha   90.00
_cell.angle_beta   90.00
_cell.angle_gamma   90.00
#
_symmetry.space_group_name_H-M   'P 1'
#
loop_
_entity.id
_entity.type
_entity.pdbx_description
1 polymer ?
#
loop_
_entity_poly.entity_id
_entity_poly.type
_entity_poly.pdbx_seq_one_letter_code
_entity_poly.pdbx_strand_id
1 'polypeptide(L)'
;GGGGGASVTIIATQGTEVYNNTKAVAWDDLDLSGTIGAKSSLVILGVYASNPVTVAFRTNGNGDQYYRLLDGYSWGTQCVDLNGNAHCTVIVLTDSAGLIEWYAEVNNRAVIIDVLGYIN
;
A
#
# COMPACT_ATOMS: atom_id res chain seq x y z
N GLY A 1 18.72 25.23 18.04
CA GLY A 1 18.09 24.72 16.82
C GLY A 1 17.92 23.23 16.98
N GLY A 2 16.68 22.75 17.14
CA GLY A 2 16.41 21.32 17.25
C GLY A 2 16.41 20.70 15.87
N GLY A 3 17.36 19.80 15.61
CA GLY A 3 17.36 18.98 14.41
C GLY A 3 16.27 17.92 14.54
N GLY A 4 15.13 18.14 13.91
CA GLY A 4 14.16 17.07 13.66
C GLY A 4 14.74 16.14 12.60
N GLY A 5 15.44 15.10 13.02
CA GLY A 5 15.90 14.06 12.11
C GLY A 5 14.74 13.13 11.75
N ALA A 6 14.43 13.02 10.46
CA ALA A 6 13.54 11.98 9.95
C ALA A 6 14.19 10.61 10.22
N SER A 7 13.44 9.66 10.76
CA SER A 7 13.91 8.29 10.96
C SER A 7 13.31 7.38 9.89
N VAL A 8 14.15 6.54 9.28
CA VAL A 8 13.72 5.50 8.34
C VAL A 8 13.69 4.18 9.08
N THR A 9 12.55 3.50 9.05
CA THR A 9 12.42 2.13 9.58
C THR A 9 12.20 1.16 8.42
N ILE A 10 13.09 0.18 8.29
CA ILE A 10 12.94 -0.95 7.35
C ILE A 10 12.63 -2.18 8.19
N ILE A 11 11.49 -2.83 7.94
CA ILE A 11 10.91 -3.75 8.93
C ILE A 11 11.49 -5.17 8.86
N ALA A 12 11.82 -5.72 7.68
CA ALA A 12 12.66 -6.92 7.45
C ALA A 12 12.57 -7.39 5.98
N THR A 13 13.19 -8.54 5.65
CA THR A 13 13.07 -9.28 4.38
C THR A 13 11.65 -9.75 4.04
N GLN A 14 10.74 -9.82 5.02
CA GLN A 14 9.29 -9.92 4.85
C GLN A 14 8.68 -8.78 5.65
N GLY A 15 7.79 -7.97 5.06
CA GLY A 15 7.19 -6.82 5.72
C GLY A 15 6.23 -7.21 6.85
N THR A 16 5.56 -6.23 7.44
CA THR A 16 4.45 -6.48 8.38
C THR A 16 3.14 -6.57 7.63
N GLU A 17 2.51 -7.74 7.63
CA GLU A 17 1.17 -7.94 7.08
C GLU A 17 0.15 -7.05 7.81
N VAL A 18 -0.54 -6.21 7.04
CA VAL A 18 -1.60 -5.30 7.52
C VAL A 18 -2.95 -5.61 6.88
N TYR A 19 -2.95 -6.41 5.81
CA TYR A 19 -4.17 -6.91 5.20
C TYR A 19 -3.90 -8.27 4.56
N ASN A 20 -4.81 -9.22 4.77
CA ASN A 20 -4.78 -10.53 4.11
C ASN A 20 -6.21 -11.08 4.01
N ASN A 21 -6.90 -10.70 2.94
CA ASN A 21 -8.26 -11.18 2.69
C ASN A 21 -8.67 -11.03 1.23
N THR A 22 -9.85 -11.55 0.88
CA THR A 22 -10.54 -11.20 -0.35
C THR A 22 -11.07 -9.78 -0.27
N LYS A 23 -10.86 -8.98 -1.32
CA LYS A 23 -11.30 -7.58 -1.38
C LYS A 23 -12.51 -7.44 -2.30
N ALA A 24 -13.52 -6.69 -1.87
CA ALA A 24 -14.60 -6.24 -2.74
C ALA A 24 -14.15 -5.04 -3.59
N VAL A 25 -14.75 -4.87 -4.77
CA VAL A 25 -14.43 -3.79 -5.71
C VAL A 25 -14.98 -2.44 -5.20
N ALA A 26 -14.32 -1.88 -4.20
CA ALA A 26 -14.66 -0.61 -3.57
C ALA A 26 -13.42 0.01 -2.89
N TRP A 27 -13.41 1.35 -2.81
CA TRP A 27 -12.47 2.08 -1.95
C TRP A 27 -12.77 1.81 -0.49
N ASP A 28 -11.71 1.72 0.32
CA ASP A 28 -11.80 1.40 1.74
C ASP A 28 -10.54 1.87 2.46
N ASP A 29 -10.67 2.04 3.76
CA ASP A 29 -9.58 2.49 4.60
C ASP A 29 -8.65 1.31 4.90
N LEU A 30 -7.35 1.56 4.83
CA LEU A 30 -6.34 0.68 5.38
C LEU A 30 -5.70 1.38 6.58
N ASP A 31 -6.01 0.87 7.78
CA ASP A 31 -5.49 1.40 9.02
C ASP A 31 -4.07 0.87 9.30
N LEU A 32 -3.08 1.75 9.16
CA LEU A 32 -1.67 1.45 9.40
C LEU A 32 -1.21 1.92 10.79
N SER A 33 -2.10 2.54 11.58
CA SER A 33 -1.75 3.16 12.86
C SER A 33 -1.21 2.17 13.88
N GLY A 34 -1.63 0.91 13.83
CA GLY A 34 -1.10 -0.18 14.65
C GLY A 34 0.35 -0.55 14.32
N THR A 35 0.82 -0.26 13.10
CA THR A 35 2.16 -0.62 12.61
C THR A 35 3.12 0.56 12.63
N ILE A 36 2.66 1.76 12.26
CA ILE A 36 3.52 2.95 12.09
C ILE A 36 3.19 4.10 13.04
N GLY A 37 2.10 3.97 13.80
CA GLY A 37 1.53 5.01 14.66
C GLY A 37 0.55 5.94 13.92
N ALA A 38 -0.33 6.59 14.69
CA ALA A 38 -1.28 7.57 14.16
C ALA A 38 -0.58 8.91 13.87
N LYS A 39 -0.03 9.04 12.65
CA LYS A 39 0.60 10.25 12.13
C LYS A 39 0.73 10.19 10.61
N SER A 40 1.01 11.34 10.00
CA SER A 40 1.40 11.41 8.59
C SER A 40 2.81 10.89 8.39
N SER A 41 2.94 9.84 7.60
CA SER A 41 4.19 9.13 7.31
C SER A 41 4.26 8.79 5.83
N LEU A 42 5.47 8.77 5.27
CA LEU A 42 5.71 8.16 3.97
C LEU A 42 5.85 6.65 4.17
N VAL A 43 4.97 5.86 3.58
CA VAL A 43 4.94 4.39 3.74
C VAL A 43 5.28 3.70 2.44
N ILE A 44 6.07 2.63 2.54
CA ILE A 44 6.37 1.70 1.46
C ILE A 44 5.57 0.43 1.70
N LEU A 45 4.67 0.10 0.78
CA LEU A 45 3.82 -1.08 0.84
C LEU A 45 4.27 -2.11 -0.20
N GLY A 46 4.23 -3.37 0.18
CA GLY A 46 4.26 -4.53 -0.71
C GLY A 46 2.85 -5.05 -0.89
N VAL A 47 2.45 -5.32 -2.13
CA VAL A 47 1.12 -5.84 -2.46
C VAL A 47 1.29 -7.12 -3.26
N TYR A 48 0.66 -8.18 -2.80
CA TYR A 48 0.73 -9.51 -3.40
C TYR A 48 -0.67 -9.96 -3.77
N ALA A 49 -0.84 -10.42 -5.01
CA ALA A 49 -2.08 -11.03 -5.45
C ALA A 49 -1.78 -12.27 -6.29
N SER A 50 -2.63 -13.30 -6.19
CA SER A 50 -2.44 -14.58 -6.88
C SER A 50 -2.67 -14.52 -8.40
N ASN A 51 -2.87 -13.32 -8.96
CA ASN A 51 -3.16 -13.02 -10.36
C ASN A 51 -2.78 -11.55 -10.66
N PRO A 52 -2.62 -11.15 -11.93
CA PRO A 52 -2.62 -9.74 -12.32
C PRO A 52 -3.88 -9.04 -11.80
N VAL A 53 -3.72 -7.81 -11.33
CA VAL A 53 -4.75 -7.08 -10.59
C VAL A 53 -4.67 -5.59 -10.89
N THR A 54 -5.83 -4.92 -10.93
CA THR A 54 -5.89 -3.46 -10.81
C THR A 54 -5.85 -3.10 -9.34
N VAL A 55 -4.86 -2.32 -8.91
CA VAL A 55 -4.78 -1.79 -7.54
C VAL A 55 -4.59 -0.29 -7.57
N ALA A 56 -5.19 0.42 -6.63
CA ALA A 56 -5.03 1.84 -6.47
C ALA A 56 -4.93 2.22 -5.00
N PHE A 57 -4.16 3.27 -4.73
CA PHE A 57 -3.83 3.77 -3.41
C PHE A 57 -3.85 5.29 -3.43
N ARG A 58 -4.25 5.90 -2.32
CA ARG A 58 -4.20 7.34 -2.13
C ARG A 58 -4.13 7.68 -0.65
N THR A 59 -3.64 8.87 -0.34
CA THR A 59 -3.79 9.42 1.01
C THR A 59 -5.28 9.54 1.32
N ASN A 60 -5.68 9.16 2.54
CA ASN A 60 -7.07 9.18 2.95
C ASN A 60 -7.70 10.57 2.74
N GLY A 61 -8.85 10.61 2.06
CA GLY A 61 -9.58 11.84 1.72
C GLY A 61 -9.00 12.62 0.55
N ASN A 62 -7.93 12.14 -0.10
CA ASN A 62 -7.39 12.73 -1.33
C ASN A 62 -8.03 12.07 -2.57
N GLY A 63 -8.25 12.84 -3.64
CA GLY A 63 -8.72 12.31 -4.93
C GLY A 63 -7.59 11.77 -5.81
N ASP A 64 -6.35 12.19 -5.58
CA ASP A 64 -5.20 11.80 -6.40
C ASP A 64 -4.75 10.37 -6.07
N GLN A 65 -4.77 9.50 -7.09
CA GLN A 65 -4.51 8.06 -6.95
C GLN A 65 -3.21 7.63 -7.62
N TYR A 66 -2.54 6.68 -6.98
CA TYR A 66 -1.42 5.91 -7.52
C TYR A 66 -1.92 4.50 -7.80
N TYR A 67 -1.73 4.01 -9.00
CA TYR A 67 -2.40 2.78 -9.43
C TYR A 67 -1.60 1.96 -10.43
N ARG A 68 -1.99 0.69 -10.53
CA ARG A 68 -1.70 -0.23 -11.60
C ARG A 68 -3.03 -0.72 -12.17
N LEU A 69 -3.17 -0.78 -13.49
CA LEU A 69 -4.27 -1.41 -14.19
C LEU A 69 -3.90 -2.84 -14.62
N LEU A 70 -4.93 -3.67 -14.84
CA LEU A 70 -4.80 -5.03 -15.36
C LEU A 70 -4.03 -5.14 -16.69
N ASP A 71 -4.07 -4.10 -17.53
CA ASP A 71 -3.42 -4.09 -18.84
C ASP A 71 -1.91 -3.79 -18.82
N GLY A 72 -1.35 -3.50 -17.64
CA GLY A 72 0.06 -3.15 -17.51
C GLY A 72 0.30 -1.70 -17.11
N TYR A 73 -0.63 -0.81 -17.40
CA TYR A 73 -0.42 0.62 -17.19
C TYR A 73 -0.32 0.96 -15.70
N SER A 74 0.70 1.72 -15.31
CA SER A 74 0.87 2.14 -13.92
C SER A 74 1.28 3.61 -13.78
N TRP A 75 0.85 4.20 -12.67
CA TRP A 75 1.23 5.53 -12.23
C TRP A 75 1.58 5.48 -10.74
N GLY A 76 2.81 5.82 -10.38
CA GLY A 76 3.24 5.88 -8.96
C GLY A 76 3.34 4.52 -8.25
N THR A 77 3.09 3.41 -8.95
CA THR A 77 3.30 2.04 -8.47
C THR A 77 4.27 1.31 -9.39
N GLN A 78 4.99 0.33 -8.84
CA GLN A 78 5.86 -0.57 -9.61
C GLN A 78 5.37 -1.99 -9.40
N CYS A 79 4.98 -2.67 -10.48
CA CYS A 79 4.42 -4.01 -10.42
C CYS A 79 5.12 -4.95 -11.41
N VAL A 80 5.34 -6.18 -10.97
CA VAL A 80 5.83 -7.27 -11.80
C VAL A 80 4.92 -8.49 -11.64
N ASP A 81 4.64 -9.16 -12.75
CA ASP A 81 3.89 -10.41 -12.75
C ASP A 81 4.88 -11.58 -12.78
N LEU A 82 4.96 -12.35 -11.69
CA LEU A 82 5.87 -13.48 -11.53
C LEU A 82 5.06 -14.78 -11.44
N ASN A 83 5.25 -15.67 -12.42
CA ASN A 83 4.52 -16.94 -12.52
C ASN A 83 2.99 -16.77 -12.48
N GLY A 84 2.49 -15.66 -13.02
CA GLY A 84 1.06 -15.31 -13.01
C GLY A 84 0.58 -14.66 -11.73
N ASN A 85 1.44 -14.38 -10.74
CA ASN A 85 1.08 -13.62 -9.53
C ASN A 85 1.56 -12.17 -9.65
N ALA A 86 0.78 -11.21 -9.18
CA ALA A 86 1.20 -9.82 -9.14
C ALA A 86 1.98 -9.53 -7.86
N HIS A 87 3.11 -8.82 -8.02
CA HIS A 87 3.92 -8.28 -6.95
C HIS A 87 4.10 -6.79 -7.20
N CYS A 88 3.53 -5.94 -6.34
CA CYS A 88 3.62 -4.49 -6.48
C CYS A 88 4.29 -3.85 -5.27
N THR A 89 5.02 -2.77 -5.53
CA THR A 89 5.51 -1.85 -4.51
C THR A 89 4.84 -0.48 -4.71
N VAL A 90 4.38 0.09 -3.60
CA VAL A 90 3.68 1.38 -3.59
C VAL A 90 4.31 2.29 -2.54
N ILE A 91 4.45 3.57 -2.87
CA ILE A 91 4.85 4.61 -1.92
C ILE A 91 3.68 5.59 -1.80
N VAL A 92 3.20 5.80 -0.58
CA VAL A 92 2.02 6.64 -0.31
C VAL A 92 2.16 7.34 1.04
N LEU A 93 1.50 8.50 1.20
CA LEU A 93 1.43 9.21 2.48
C LEU A 93 0.17 8.80 3.26
N THR A 94 0.32 8.52 4.55
CA THR A 94 -0.83 8.43 5.47
C THR A 94 -1.35 9.81 5.86
N ASP A 95 -2.62 9.86 6.25
CA ASP A 95 -3.17 11.02 6.97
C ASP A 95 -2.65 11.09 8.41
N SER A 96 -3.13 12.07 9.19
CA SER A 96 -2.72 12.23 10.59
C SER A 96 -3.19 11.10 11.52
N ALA A 97 -4.14 10.27 11.11
CA ALA A 97 -4.61 9.12 11.85
C ALA A 97 -3.83 7.84 11.49
N GLY A 98 -2.94 7.88 10.50
CA GLY A 98 -2.23 6.69 10.00
C GLY A 98 -3.03 5.89 8.97
N LEU A 99 -4.03 6.50 8.33
CA LEU A 99 -4.88 5.86 7.34
C LEU A 99 -4.43 6.19 5.91
N ILE A 100 -4.64 5.23 5.01
CA ILE A 100 -4.72 5.45 3.57
C ILE A 100 -6.03 4.88 3.03
N GLU A 101 -6.41 5.28 1.83
CA GLU A 101 -7.47 4.60 1.08
C GLU A 101 -6.86 3.72 0.00
N TRP A 102 -7.45 2.54 -0.20
CA TRP A 102 -7.02 1.63 -1.25
C TRP A 102 -8.19 0.94 -1.92
N TYR A 103 -7.92 0.47 -3.14
CA TYR A 103 -8.87 -0.20 -4.00
C TYR A 103 -8.15 -1.37 -4.69
N ALA A 104 -8.87 -2.47 -4.86
CA ALA A 104 -8.42 -3.55 -5.73
C ALA A 104 -9.59 -4.08 -6.55
N GLU A 105 -9.41 -4.13 -7.87
CA GLU A 105 -10.29 -4.89 -8.75
C GLU A 105 -9.85 -6.35 -8.73
N VAL A 106 -10.18 -7.01 -7.63
CA VAL A 106 -10.06 -8.45 -7.52
C VAL A 106 -11.46 -9.02 -7.55
N ASN A 107 -11.75 -9.88 -8.51
CA ASN A 107 -13.00 -10.62 -8.61
C ASN A 107 -13.13 -11.62 -7.41
N ASN A 108 -13.29 -11.12 -6.18
CA ASN A 108 -13.22 -11.84 -4.90
C ASN A 108 -11.96 -12.70 -4.72
N ARG A 109 -10.79 -12.14 -5.03
CA ARG A 109 -9.49 -12.84 -4.89
C ARG A 109 -8.70 -12.30 -3.71
N ALA A 110 -7.84 -13.15 -3.15
CA ALA A 110 -6.98 -12.79 -2.03
C ALA A 110 -5.94 -11.74 -2.46
N VAL A 111 -5.84 -10.69 -1.65
CA VAL A 111 -4.77 -9.68 -1.70
C VAL A 111 -4.11 -9.66 -0.34
N ILE A 112 -2.78 -9.62 -0.35
CA ILE A 112 -1.96 -9.41 0.85
C ILE A 112 -1.29 -8.05 0.71
N ILE A 113 -1.32 -7.26 1.77
CA ILE A 113 -0.59 -5.98 1.86
C ILE A 113 0.30 -6.02 3.07
N ASP A 114 1.58 -5.75 2.83
CA ASP A 114 2.61 -5.64 3.86
C ASP A 114 3.14 -4.22 3.92
N VAL A 115 3.42 -3.72 5.12
CA VAL A 115 4.28 -2.55 5.33
C VAL A 115 5.73 -3.00 5.26
N LEU A 116 6.47 -2.54 4.25
CA LEU A 116 7.89 -2.85 4.06
C LEU A 116 8.80 -1.89 4.84
N GLY A 117 8.35 -0.64 4.97
CA GLY A 117 9.05 0.40 5.72
C GLY A 117 8.30 1.73 5.71
N TYR A 118 8.74 2.67 6.54
CA TYR A 118 8.15 4.00 6.61
C TYR A 118 9.14 5.07 7.11
N ILE A 119 8.80 6.33 6.82
CA ILE A 119 9.50 7.53 7.27
C ILE A 119 8.50 8.43 8.00
N ASN A 120 8.89 8.90 9.18
CA ASN A 120 8.14 9.84 10.00
C ASN A 120 8.72 11.26 9.93
#